data_AF-A0AAN8F9E9-F1
#
_entry.id   AF-A0AAN8F9E9-F1
#
_cell.length_a   1.000
_cell.length_b   1.000
_cell.length_c   1.000
_cell.angle_alpha   90.00
_cell.angle_beta   90.00
_cell.angle_gamma   90.00
#
_symmetry.space_group_name_H-M   'P 1'
#
loop_
_entity.id
_entity.type
_entity.pdbx_description
1 polymer ?
#
loop_
_entity_poly.entity_id
_entity_poly.type
_entity_poly.pdbx_seq_one_letter_code
_entity_poly.pdbx_strand_id
1 'polypeptide(L)'
;MLGDLTGYVAKLESAFHELAQGFYQQKLKTIRARSIPNNSPALVVRQLFKLAFISELRQDTHTAYRNYRLAYEQCKDHMESWDTADIYEWRSVVGLLNYKICELSFLHNMAVEAINHMRRHQAIFFGGPTGVYPTLQLANIELQLWNAKQCWHFAQLFEQAVINGLTALATLNPGTHLDLAASLYSAVNRNILALKKSNPITKPYPVPDPMANINNTVFFGQRPWRIGYDGLAPPNVEEDAVTAILVKF
;
A
#
# COMPACT_ATOMS: atom_id res chain seq x y z
N MET A 1 13.37 20.57 43.69
CA MET A 1 13.28 19.10 43.59
C MET A 1 12.69 18.60 42.27
N LEU A 2 11.80 19.33 41.57
CA LEU A 2 11.29 18.92 40.24
C LEU A 2 12.32 19.05 39.08
N GLY A 3 13.28 19.97 39.17
CA GLY A 3 14.29 20.19 38.12
C GLY A 3 15.35 19.08 37.99
N ASP A 4 15.56 18.28 39.05
CA ASP A 4 16.50 17.15 39.02
C ASP A 4 15.91 15.98 38.22
N LEU A 5 14.63 15.66 38.45
CA LEU A 5 13.95 14.56 37.76
C LEU A 5 13.87 14.78 36.25
N THR A 6 13.55 15.99 35.80
CA THR A 6 13.51 16.31 34.36
C THR A 6 14.89 16.18 33.71
N GLY A 7 15.96 16.52 34.43
CA GLY A 7 17.33 16.33 33.96
C GLY A 7 17.71 14.85 33.84
N TYR A 8 17.30 14.01 34.79
CA TYR A 8 17.52 12.57 34.72
C TYR A 8 16.72 11.91 33.59
N VAL A 9 15.47 12.32 33.39
CA VAL A 9 14.63 11.83 32.28
C VAL A 9 15.28 12.16 30.93
N ALA A 10 15.70 13.41 30.71
CA ALA A 10 16.34 13.81 29.46
C ALA A 10 17.65 13.03 29.18
N LYS A 11 18.44 12.74 30.22
CA LYS A 11 19.65 11.90 30.08
C LYS A 11 19.32 10.47 29.69
N LEU A 12 18.30 9.88 30.29
CA LEU A 12 17.84 8.53 29.94
C LEU A 12 17.30 8.49 28.50
N GLU A 13 16.49 9.47 28.11
CA GLU A 13 15.98 9.60 26.74
C GLU A 13 17.12 9.67 25.71
N SER A 14 18.15 10.49 25.98
CA SER A 14 19.34 10.57 25.12
C SER A 14 20.07 9.23 25.02
N ALA A 15 20.27 8.54 26.15
CA ALA A 15 20.96 7.24 26.17
C ALA A 15 20.18 6.17 25.39
N PHE A 16 18.85 6.10 25.57
CA PHE A 16 18.00 5.19 24.80
C PHE A 16 17.97 5.54 23.31
N HIS A 17 17.92 6.84 22.98
CA HIS A 17 18.00 7.29 21.60
C HIS A 17 19.30 6.84 20.94
N GLU A 18 20.46 7.05 21.57
CA GLU A 18 21.76 6.61 21.04
C GLU A 18 21.84 5.10 20.82
N LEU A 19 21.33 4.30 21.77
CA LEU A 19 21.27 2.84 21.62
C LEU A 19 20.38 2.43 20.45
N ALA A 20 19.22 3.06 20.29
CA ALA A 20 18.30 2.81 19.18
C ALA A 20 18.95 3.18 17.83
N GLN A 21 19.64 4.33 17.76
CA GLN A 21 20.39 4.78 16.59
C GLN A 21 21.45 3.76 16.16
N GLY A 22 22.22 3.24 17.12
CA GLY A 22 23.20 2.18 16.90
C GLY A 22 22.58 0.89 16.35
N PHE A 23 21.46 0.45 16.95
CA PHE A 23 20.72 -0.73 16.50
C PHE A 23 20.21 -0.58 15.06
N TYR A 24 19.55 0.54 14.74
CA TYR A 24 19.02 0.77 13.39
C TYR A 24 20.15 0.83 12.35
N GLN A 25 21.27 1.47 12.68
CA GLN A 25 22.44 1.51 11.80
C GLN A 25 23.01 0.11 11.52
N GLN A 26 23.07 -0.76 12.53
CA GLN A 26 23.49 -2.15 12.34
C GLN A 26 22.51 -2.92 11.43
N LYS A 27 21.20 -2.77 11.66
CA LYS A 27 20.17 -3.41 10.81
C LYS A 27 20.27 -2.95 9.36
N LEU A 28 20.47 -1.65 9.11
CA LEU A 28 20.68 -1.13 7.76
C LEU A 28 21.89 -1.79 7.08
N LYS A 29 23.02 -1.95 7.78
CA LYS A 29 24.19 -2.65 7.24
C LYS A 29 23.88 -4.09 6.89
N THR A 30 23.21 -4.83 7.78
CA THR A 30 22.82 -6.23 7.53
C THR A 30 21.88 -6.37 6.34
N ILE A 31 20.90 -5.48 6.19
CA ILE A 31 19.94 -5.51 5.07
C ILE A 31 20.68 -5.26 3.75
N ARG A 32 21.58 -4.27 3.69
CA ARG A 32 22.36 -3.96 2.47
C ARG A 32 23.31 -5.09 2.06
N ALA A 33 23.90 -5.78 3.04
CA ALA A 33 24.85 -6.86 2.78
C ALA A 33 24.19 -8.15 2.25
N ARG A 34 22.85 -8.27 2.33
CA ARG A 34 22.15 -9.44 1.81
C ARG A 34 22.21 -9.42 0.27
N SER A 35 22.79 -10.48 -0.30
CA SER A 35 22.77 -10.69 -1.75
C SER A 35 21.35 -10.93 -2.25
N ILE A 36 21.05 -10.39 -3.42
CA ILE A 36 19.79 -10.62 -4.12
C ILE A 36 20.13 -11.32 -5.43
N PRO A 37 19.46 -12.43 -5.77
CA PRO A 37 19.62 -13.07 -7.06
C PRO A 37 19.35 -12.07 -8.20
N ASN A 38 20.06 -12.24 -9.32
CA ASN A 38 19.77 -11.48 -10.53
C ASN A 38 18.32 -11.73 -10.96
N ASN A 39 17.66 -10.71 -11.49
CA ASN A 39 16.30 -10.79 -12.02
C ASN A 39 15.21 -11.15 -10.98
N SER A 40 15.29 -10.59 -9.77
CA SER A 40 14.25 -10.76 -8.73
C SER A 40 13.68 -9.42 -8.24
N PRO A 41 12.85 -8.71 -9.05
CA PRO A 41 12.33 -7.39 -8.71
C PRO A 41 11.62 -7.34 -7.34
N ALA A 42 10.84 -8.38 -7.00
CA ALA A 42 10.16 -8.48 -5.70
C ALA A 42 11.13 -8.47 -4.50
N LEU A 43 12.28 -9.14 -4.63
CA LEU A 43 13.30 -9.17 -3.57
C LEU A 43 14.02 -7.83 -3.44
N VAL A 44 14.26 -7.14 -4.57
CA VAL A 44 14.83 -5.80 -4.60
C VAL A 44 13.88 -4.80 -3.93
N VAL A 45 12.61 -4.79 -4.32
CA VAL A 45 11.56 -3.95 -3.72
C VAL A 45 11.48 -4.20 -2.21
N ARG A 46 11.50 -5.47 -1.78
CA ARG A 46 11.49 -5.84 -0.35
C ARG A 46 12.72 -5.31 0.39
N GLN A 47 13.92 -5.40 -0.19
CA GLN A 47 15.13 -4.87 0.45
C GLN A 47 15.07 -3.35 0.56
N LEU A 48 14.70 -2.65 -0.51
CA LEU A 48 14.57 -1.19 -0.54
C LEU A 48 13.51 -0.70 0.45
N PHE A 49 12.36 -1.37 0.52
CA PHE A 49 11.34 -1.05 1.52
C PHE A 49 11.87 -1.19 2.95
N LYS A 50 12.59 -2.28 3.27
CA LYS A 50 13.21 -2.46 4.59
C LYS A 50 14.24 -1.37 4.90
N LEU A 51 15.05 -0.98 3.94
CA LEU A 51 16.00 0.13 4.10
C LEU A 51 15.26 1.43 4.37
N ALA A 52 14.19 1.71 3.64
CA ALA A 52 13.39 2.90 3.82
C ALA A 52 12.74 2.96 5.21
N PHE A 53 12.05 1.89 5.59
CA PHE A 53 11.34 1.79 6.87
C PHE A 53 12.29 1.93 8.08
N ILE A 54 13.43 1.23 8.07
CA ILE A 54 14.41 1.36 9.16
C ILE A 54 15.02 2.77 9.19
N SER A 55 15.22 3.41 8.04
CA SER A 55 15.64 4.81 8.00
C SER A 55 14.62 5.77 8.62
N GLU A 56 13.31 5.53 8.46
CA GLU A 56 12.28 6.33 9.14
C GLU A 56 12.30 6.15 10.66
N LEU A 57 12.42 4.91 11.15
CA LEU A 57 12.56 4.65 12.59
C LEU A 57 13.78 5.35 13.18
N ARG A 58 14.82 5.54 12.35
CA ARG A 58 16.03 6.29 12.68
C ARG A 58 15.87 7.81 12.56
N GLN A 59 14.72 8.31 12.11
CA GLN A 59 14.47 9.72 11.78
C GLN A 59 15.34 10.25 10.63
N ASP A 60 15.92 9.37 9.82
CA ASP A 60 16.65 9.70 8.58
C ASP A 60 15.67 9.73 7.40
N THR A 61 14.79 10.73 7.42
CA THR A 61 13.62 10.84 6.55
C THR A 61 13.99 11.04 5.07
N HIS A 62 15.13 11.66 4.76
CA HIS A 62 15.63 11.80 3.39
C HIS A 62 16.12 10.46 2.83
N THR A 63 16.85 9.67 3.62
CA THR A 63 17.27 8.32 3.17
C THR A 63 16.07 7.41 3.01
N ALA A 64 15.07 7.52 3.90
CA ALA A 64 13.81 6.80 3.76
C ALA A 64 13.11 7.13 2.45
N TYR A 65 12.88 8.42 2.18
CA TYR A 65 12.24 8.91 0.96
C TYR A 65 12.93 8.39 -0.30
N ARG A 66 14.26 8.45 -0.35
CA ARG A 66 15.04 7.93 -1.49
C ARG A 66 14.81 6.44 -1.72
N ASN A 67 14.87 5.62 -0.67
CA ASN A 67 14.70 4.17 -0.81
C ASN A 67 13.25 3.79 -1.18
N TYR A 68 12.23 4.49 -0.65
CA TYR A 68 10.86 4.28 -1.09
C TYR A 68 10.67 4.63 -2.58
N ARG A 69 11.25 5.73 -3.04
CA ARG A 69 11.23 6.08 -4.46
C ARG A 69 11.91 5.01 -5.31
N LEU A 70 13.08 4.52 -4.92
CA LEU A 70 13.73 3.43 -5.65
C LEU A 70 12.87 2.16 -5.69
N ALA A 71 12.23 1.79 -4.57
CA ALA A 71 11.31 0.65 -4.54
C ALA A 71 10.12 0.86 -5.50
N TYR A 72 9.56 2.07 -5.53
CA TYR A 72 8.47 2.44 -6.41
C TYR A 72 8.86 2.35 -7.89
N GLU A 73 10.03 2.90 -8.26
CA GLU A 73 10.53 2.80 -9.64
C GLU A 73 10.75 1.33 -10.03
N GLN A 74 11.28 0.49 -9.14
CA GLN A 74 11.43 -0.95 -9.40
C GLN A 74 10.09 -1.64 -9.69
N CYS A 75 9.03 -1.30 -8.95
CA CYS A 75 7.69 -1.78 -9.23
C CYS A 75 7.19 -1.32 -10.61
N LYS A 76 7.35 -0.02 -10.89
CA LYS A 76 6.89 0.62 -12.12
C LYS A 76 7.60 0.05 -13.37
N ASP A 77 8.92 -0.11 -13.31
CA ASP A 77 9.74 -0.56 -14.44
C ASP A 77 9.52 -2.04 -14.78
N HIS A 78 8.99 -2.83 -13.84
CA HIS A 78 8.74 -4.27 -14.02
C HIS A 78 7.24 -4.61 -14.04
N MET A 79 6.36 -3.65 -14.32
CA MET A 79 4.91 -3.89 -14.30
C MET A 79 4.47 -4.98 -15.29
N GLU A 80 5.15 -5.12 -16.42
CA GLU A 80 4.86 -6.15 -17.43
C GLU A 80 5.16 -7.58 -16.97
N SER A 81 6.03 -7.76 -15.96
CA SER A 81 6.37 -9.08 -15.42
C SER A 81 5.49 -9.47 -14.23
N TRP A 82 4.51 -8.65 -13.86
CA TRP A 82 3.58 -8.97 -12.79
C TRP A 82 2.66 -10.10 -13.22
N ASP A 83 2.58 -11.15 -12.41
CA ASP A 83 1.60 -12.21 -12.63
C ASP A 83 0.18 -11.62 -12.59
N THR A 84 -0.58 -11.87 -13.66
CA THR A 84 -1.99 -11.46 -13.79
C THR A 84 -2.88 -12.00 -12.67
N ALA A 85 -2.47 -13.10 -12.03
CA ALA A 85 -3.15 -13.73 -10.91
C ALA A 85 -2.78 -13.16 -9.53
N ASP A 86 -1.67 -12.42 -9.41
CA ASP A 86 -1.15 -11.85 -8.15
C ASP A 86 -0.94 -10.32 -8.23
N ILE A 87 -1.42 -9.69 -9.30
CA ILE A 87 -1.28 -8.25 -9.55
C ILE A 87 -1.78 -7.37 -8.40
N TYR A 88 -2.75 -7.84 -7.60
CA TYR A 88 -3.29 -7.10 -6.47
C TYR A 88 -2.34 -6.99 -5.28
N GLU A 89 -1.42 -7.96 -5.10
CA GLU A 89 -0.35 -7.85 -4.10
C GLU A 89 0.61 -6.73 -4.49
N TRP A 90 1.00 -6.68 -5.76
CA TRP A 90 1.80 -5.59 -6.32
C TRP A 90 1.12 -4.24 -6.19
N ARG A 91 -0.18 -4.13 -6.50
CA ARG A 91 -0.93 -2.88 -6.29
C ARG A 91 -0.95 -2.44 -4.82
N SER A 92 -1.08 -3.39 -3.90
CA SER A 92 -1.03 -3.10 -2.46
C SER A 92 0.33 -2.52 -2.08
N VAL A 93 1.42 -3.12 -2.57
CA VAL A 93 2.79 -2.63 -2.37
C VAL A 93 2.99 -1.23 -2.98
N VAL A 94 2.64 -1.03 -4.26
CA VAL A 94 2.83 0.26 -4.93
C VAL A 94 1.97 1.36 -4.31
N GLY A 95 0.74 1.04 -3.90
CA GLY A 95 -0.13 1.97 -3.19
C GLY A 95 0.47 2.42 -1.85
N LEU A 96 1.05 1.47 -1.09
CA LEU A 96 1.77 1.79 0.14
C LEU A 96 3.01 2.66 -0.12
N LEU A 97 3.79 2.34 -1.17
CA LEU A 97 4.96 3.13 -1.55
C LEU A 97 4.56 4.56 -1.93
N ASN A 98 3.51 4.72 -2.74
CA ASN A 98 2.94 6.03 -3.10
C ASN A 98 2.52 6.83 -1.85
N TYR A 99 1.85 6.17 -0.90
CA TYR A 99 1.48 6.78 0.38
C TYR A 99 2.72 7.31 1.13
N LYS A 100 3.74 6.48 1.33
CA LYS A 100 4.96 6.86 2.06
C LYS A 100 5.76 7.95 1.35
N ILE A 101 5.82 7.93 0.02
CA ILE A 101 6.48 8.97 -0.77
C ILE A 101 5.75 10.31 -0.57
N CYS A 102 4.42 10.32 -0.70
CA CYS A 102 3.62 11.54 -0.53
C CYS A 102 3.70 12.07 0.91
N GLU A 103 3.61 11.20 1.91
CA GLU A 103 3.73 11.56 3.33
C GLU A 103 5.07 12.24 3.63
N LEU A 104 6.18 11.63 3.19
CA LEU A 104 7.52 12.21 3.38
C LEU A 104 7.70 13.49 2.56
N SER A 105 7.15 13.58 1.36
CA SER A 105 7.13 14.83 0.59
C SER A 105 6.44 15.95 1.36
N PHE A 106 5.28 15.69 1.96
CA PHE A 106 4.60 16.69 2.79
C PHE A 106 5.40 17.03 4.06
N LEU A 107 5.99 16.04 4.73
CA LEU A 107 6.86 16.25 5.89
C LEU A 107 8.06 17.17 5.56
N HIS A 108 8.59 17.07 4.34
CA HIS A 108 9.70 17.88 3.83
C HIS A 108 9.23 19.21 3.21
N ASN A 109 7.96 19.59 3.37
CA ASN A 109 7.38 20.80 2.78
C ASN A 109 7.43 20.84 1.23
N MET A 110 7.43 19.66 0.59
CA MET A 110 7.49 19.44 -0.87
C MET A 110 6.10 19.08 -1.43
N ALA A 111 5.11 19.95 -1.22
CA ALA A 111 3.71 19.68 -1.61
C ALA A 111 3.53 19.51 -3.12
N VAL A 112 4.22 20.31 -3.92
CA VAL A 112 4.13 20.27 -5.39
C VAL A 112 4.67 18.93 -5.92
N GLU A 113 5.74 18.43 -5.31
CA GLU A 113 6.35 17.15 -5.60
C GLU A 113 5.40 16.00 -5.26
N ALA A 114 4.73 16.04 -4.09
CA ALA A 114 3.73 15.05 -3.70
C ALA A 114 2.58 15.00 -4.72
N ILE A 115 2.07 16.16 -5.12
CA ILE A 115 0.96 16.27 -6.10
C ILE A 115 1.39 15.76 -7.47
N ASN A 116 2.58 16.14 -7.94
CA ASN A 116 3.11 15.65 -9.20
C ASN A 116 3.38 14.14 -9.16
N HIS A 117 3.82 13.61 -8.01
CA HIS A 117 3.98 12.18 -7.82
C HIS A 117 2.63 11.46 -7.92
N MET A 118 1.60 11.93 -7.19
CA MET A 118 0.25 11.37 -7.26
C MET A 118 -0.33 11.43 -8.69
N ARG A 119 -0.19 12.55 -9.42
CA ARG A 119 -0.65 12.64 -10.82
C ARG A 119 0.02 11.61 -11.72
N ARG A 120 1.33 11.38 -11.57
CA ARG A 120 2.05 10.33 -12.31
C ARG A 120 1.60 8.93 -11.88
N HIS A 121 1.40 8.71 -10.57
CA HIS A 121 0.89 7.45 -10.04
C HIS A 121 -0.46 7.09 -10.66
N GLN A 122 -1.38 8.07 -10.74
CA GLN A 122 -2.67 7.90 -11.43
C GLN A 122 -2.47 7.56 -12.91
N ALA A 123 -1.67 8.34 -13.63
CA ALA A 123 -1.44 8.12 -15.06
C ALA A 123 -0.86 6.74 -15.38
N ILE A 124 -0.01 6.20 -14.51
CA ILE A 124 0.64 4.90 -14.71
C ILE A 124 -0.28 3.75 -14.29
N PHE A 125 -0.86 3.80 -13.09
CA PHE A 125 -1.45 2.62 -12.47
C PHE A 125 -2.97 2.57 -12.54
N PHE A 126 -3.68 3.70 -12.67
CA PHE A 126 -5.15 3.68 -12.62
C PHE A 126 -5.77 3.06 -13.87
N GLY A 127 -5.09 3.20 -15.01
CA GLY A 127 -5.43 2.55 -16.28
C GLY A 127 -4.62 1.27 -16.55
N GLY A 128 -3.89 0.76 -15.55
CA GLY A 128 -3.08 -0.44 -15.68
C GLY A 128 -3.93 -1.71 -15.88
N PRO A 129 -3.29 -2.86 -16.17
CA PRO A 129 -3.99 -4.13 -16.35
C PRO A 129 -4.82 -4.45 -15.12
N THR A 130 -6.09 -4.85 -15.29
CA THR A 130 -7.02 -5.18 -14.19
C THR A 130 -6.68 -6.49 -13.49
N GLY A 131 -5.95 -7.39 -14.14
CA GLY A 131 -5.82 -8.78 -13.72
C GLY A 131 -6.99 -9.62 -14.23
N VAL A 132 -6.90 -10.93 -14.02
CA VAL A 132 -7.86 -11.92 -14.54
C VAL A 132 -8.65 -12.63 -13.45
N TYR A 133 -8.19 -12.52 -12.20
CA TYR A 133 -8.67 -13.32 -11.08
C TYR A 133 -9.39 -12.45 -10.04
N PRO A 134 -10.53 -12.91 -9.45
CA PRO A 134 -11.21 -14.20 -9.66
C PRO A 134 -12.00 -14.27 -10.98
N THR A 135 -12.50 -13.13 -11.44
CA THR A 135 -13.08 -12.92 -12.77
C THR A 135 -12.66 -11.53 -13.25
N LEU A 136 -12.76 -11.26 -14.56
CA LEU A 136 -12.43 -9.95 -15.11
C LEU A 136 -13.27 -8.82 -14.49
N GLN A 137 -14.55 -9.08 -14.21
CA GLN A 137 -15.46 -8.11 -13.61
C GLN A 137 -15.06 -7.79 -12.16
N LEU A 138 -14.76 -8.82 -11.35
CA LEU A 138 -14.29 -8.64 -9.97
C LEU A 138 -12.93 -7.93 -9.94
N ALA A 139 -12.02 -8.32 -10.83
CA ALA A 139 -10.70 -7.70 -10.96
C ALA A 139 -10.81 -6.21 -11.34
N ASN A 140 -11.76 -5.83 -12.19
CA ASN A 140 -12.04 -4.44 -12.54
C ASN A 140 -12.61 -3.64 -11.35
N ILE A 141 -13.58 -4.20 -10.63
CA ILE A 141 -14.14 -3.60 -9.42
C ILE A 141 -13.03 -3.35 -8.38
N GLU A 142 -12.15 -4.33 -8.17
CA GLU A 142 -11.05 -4.22 -7.22
C GLU A 142 -10.03 -3.15 -7.62
N LEU A 143 -9.68 -3.05 -8.92
CA LEU A 143 -8.83 -1.97 -9.41
C LEU A 143 -9.46 -0.59 -9.14
N GLN A 144 -10.76 -0.43 -9.43
CA GLN A 144 -11.44 0.84 -9.22
C GLN A 144 -11.57 1.20 -7.73
N LEU A 145 -11.80 0.21 -6.86
CA LEU A 145 -11.75 0.38 -5.41
C LEU A 145 -10.37 0.84 -4.94
N TRP A 146 -9.32 0.21 -5.47
CA TRP A 146 -7.95 0.60 -5.16
C TRP A 146 -7.66 2.04 -5.62
N ASN A 147 -8.06 2.42 -6.84
CA ASN A 147 -7.95 3.79 -7.36
C ASN A 147 -8.63 4.81 -6.43
N ALA A 148 -9.89 4.54 -6.05
CA ALA A 148 -10.65 5.41 -5.15
C ALA A 148 -9.93 5.57 -3.80
N LYS A 149 -9.42 4.45 -3.26
CA LYS A 149 -8.69 4.42 -1.99
C LYS A 149 -7.36 5.18 -2.05
N GLN A 150 -6.62 5.11 -3.16
CA GLN A 150 -5.40 5.89 -3.36
C GLN A 150 -5.69 7.40 -3.32
N CYS A 151 -6.74 7.86 -4.02
CA CYS A 151 -7.17 9.26 -4.00
C CYS A 151 -7.55 9.72 -2.59
N TRP A 152 -8.33 8.90 -1.88
CA TRP A 152 -8.74 9.20 -0.51
C TRP A 152 -7.55 9.31 0.44
N HIS A 153 -6.63 8.34 0.43
CA HIS A 153 -5.44 8.36 1.30
C HIS A 153 -4.56 9.58 1.06
N PHE A 154 -4.34 9.96 -0.20
CA PHE A 154 -3.58 11.16 -0.52
C PHE A 154 -4.26 12.43 -0.02
N ALA A 155 -5.59 12.53 -0.17
CA ALA A 155 -6.33 13.66 0.34
C ALA A 155 -6.21 13.78 1.87
N GLN A 156 -6.28 12.66 2.59
CA GLN A 156 -6.10 12.62 4.05
C GLN A 156 -4.68 13.04 4.46
N LEU A 157 -3.65 12.55 3.76
CA LEU A 157 -2.27 12.99 3.99
C LEU A 157 -2.10 14.50 3.78
N PHE A 158 -2.70 15.02 2.71
CA PHE A 158 -2.59 16.43 2.37
C PHE A 158 -3.35 17.30 3.38
N GLU A 159 -4.56 16.90 3.77
CA GLU A 159 -5.32 17.55 4.84
C GLU A 159 -4.53 17.59 6.15
N GLN A 160 -3.95 16.46 6.57
CA GLN A 160 -3.12 16.40 7.78
C GLN A 160 -1.88 17.29 7.66
N ALA A 161 -1.25 17.36 6.49
CA ALA A 161 -0.10 18.23 6.28
C ALA A 161 -0.47 19.71 6.42
N VAL A 162 -1.63 20.12 5.89
CA VAL A 162 -2.17 21.49 6.03
C VAL A 162 -2.46 21.80 7.51
N ILE A 163 -3.08 20.86 8.24
CA ILE A 163 -3.31 20.99 9.69
C ILE A 163 -1.97 21.17 10.43
N ASN A 164 -0.92 20.48 9.99
CA ASN A 164 0.42 20.56 10.57
C ASN A 164 1.23 21.80 10.12
N GLY A 165 0.62 22.75 9.41
CA GLY A 165 1.25 24.02 9.06
C GLY A 165 1.83 24.11 7.66
N LEU A 166 1.56 23.13 6.78
CA LEU A 166 1.87 23.26 5.36
C LEU A 166 1.05 24.41 4.76
N THR A 167 1.72 25.39 4.15
CA THR A 167 1.03 26.51 3.49
C THR A 167 0.21 25.99 2.31
N ALA A 168 -1.12 26.03 2.45
CA ALA A 168 -2.03 25.66 1.38
C ALA A 168 -1.95 26.68 0.24
N LEU A 169 -1.74 26.20 -0.99
CA LEU A 169 -1.93 26.99 -2.20
C LEU A 169 -3.40 26.89 -2.61
N ALA A 170 -4.05 28.01 -2.96
CA ALA A 170 -5.49 28.03 -3.28
C ALA A 170 -5.89 27.04 -4.40
N THR A 171 -4.98 26.77 -5.35
CA THR A 171 -5.18 25.83 -6.46
C THR A 171 -4.82 24.39 -6.13
N LEU A 172 -4.24 24.13 -4.95
CA LEU A 172 -3.77 22.81 -4.51
C LEU A 172 -4.41 22.51 -3.15
N ASN A 173 -5.59 21.89 -3.17
CA ASN A 173 -6.32 21.55 -1.95
C ASN A 173 -6.73 20.07 -1.94
N PRO A 174 -6.84 19.45 -0.76
CA PRO A 174 -7.24 18.05 -0.60
C PRO A 174 -8.65 17.77 -1.14
N GLY A 175 -9.53 18.77 -1.19
CA GLY A 175 -10.91 18.64 -1.66
C GLY A 175 -11.03 18.07 -3.07
N THR A 176 -10.15 18.48 -3.99
CA THR A 176 -10.11 17.93 -5.36
C THR A 176 -9.87 16.42 -5.41
N HIS A 177 -9.07 15.89 -4.48
CA HIS A 177 -8.77 14.46 -4.39
C HIS A 177 -9.86 13.70 -3.65
N LEU A 178 -10.54 14.33 -2.68
CA LEU A 178 -11.75 13.77 -2.04
C LEU A 178 -12.90 13.63 -3.03
N ASP A 179 -13.14 14.65 -3.87
CA ASP A 179 -14.17 14.62 -4.91
C ASP A 179 -13.92 13.50 -5.92
N LEU A 180 -12.66 13.37 -6.39
CA LEU A 180 -12.26 12.27 -7.26
C LEU A 180 -12.46 10.90 -6.59
N ALA A 181 -12.08 10.76 -5.32
CA ALA A 181 -12.30 9.52 -4.57
C ALA A 181 -13.79 9.16 -4.47
N ALA A 182 -14.64 10.13 -4.14
CA ALA A 182 -16.08 9.95 -4.04
C ALA A 182 -16.71 9.55 -5.39
N SER A 183 -16.29 10.20 -6.47
CA SER A 183 -16.71 9.87 -7.85
C SER A 183 -16.35 8.42 -8.22
N LEU A 184 -15.12 8.00 -7.92
CA LEU A 184 -14.67 6.63 -8.15
C LEU A 184 -15.43 5.61 -7.29
N TYR A 185 -15.62 5.85 -5.99
CA TYR A 185 -16.44 4.99 -5.13
C TYR A 185 -17.89 4.86 -5.63
N SER A 186 -18.48 5.96 -6.12
CA SER A 186 -19.82 5.93 -6.72
C SER A 186 -19.86 5.08 -8.00
N ALA A 187 -18.84 5.16 -8.85
CA ALA A 187 -18.72 4.30 -10.03
C ALA A 187 -18.58 2.81 -9.65
N VAL A 188 -17.73 2.50 -8.67
CA VAL A 188 -17.56 1.15 -8.12
C VAL A 188 -18.89 0.59 -7.62
N ASN A 189 -19.63 1.35 -6.81
CA ASN A 189 -20.89 0.89 -6.23
C ASN A 189 -21.91 0.52 -7.32
N ARG A 190 -21.95 1.28 -8.43
CA ARG A 190 -22.78 0.94 -9.59
C ARG A 190 -22.35 -0.38 -10.24
N ASN A 191 -21.05 -0.61 -10.38
CA ASN A 191 -20.50 -1.86 -10.95
C ASN A 191 -20.77 -3.07 -10.04
N ILE A 192 -20.64 -2.91 -8.73
CA ILE A 192 -21.00 -3.94 -7.75
C ILE A 192 -22.50 -4.28 -7.87
N LEU A 193 -23.38 -3.28 -7.90
CA LEU A 193 -24.82 -3.50 -8.06
C LEU A 193 -25.17 -4.18 -9.39
N ALA A 194 -24.48 -3.83 -10.47
CA ALA A 194 -24.65 -4.49 -11.77
C ALA A 194 -24.22 -5.97 -11.71
N LEU A 195 -23.09 -6.27 -11.05
CA LEU A 195 -22.59 -7.63 -10.89
C LEU A 195 -23.56 -8.52 -10.09
N LYS A 196 -24.15 -7.99 -9.00
CA LYS A 196 -25.16 -8.72 -8.20
C LYS A 196 -26.41 -9.05 -9.02
N LYS A 197 -26.85 -8.10 -9.87
CA LYS A 197 -28.02 -8.31 -10.73
C LYS A 197 -27.78 -9.38 -11.78
N SER A 198 -26.56 -9.46 -12.34
CA SER A 198 -26.21 -10.46 -13.35
C SER A 198 -25.85 -11.82 -12.76
N ASN A 199 -25.52 -11.90 -11.47
CA ASN A 199 -25.20 -13.15 -10.78
C ASN A 199 -26.11 -13.34 -9.56
N PRO A 200 -27.40 -13.70 -9.75
CA PRO A 200 -28.26 -14.02 -8.64
C PRO A 200 -27.68 -15.18 -7.82
N ILE A 201 -27.79 -15.07 -6.49
CA ILE A 201 -27.29 -16.09 -5.57
C ILE A 201 -28.03 -17.40 -5.83
N THR A 202 -27.35 -18.34 -6.49
CA THR A 202 -27.89 -19.65 -6.89
C THR A 202 -27.19 -20.79 -6.18
N LYS A 203 -25.97 -20.57 -5.68
CA LYS A 203 -25.19 -21.53 -4.91
C LYS A 203 -25.25 -21.17 -3.42
N PRO A 204 -25.31 -22.16 -2.51
CA PRO A 204 -25.17 -21.91 -1.08
C PRO A 204 -23.78 -21.37 -0.76
N TYR A 205 -23.65 -20.71 0.39
CA TYR A 205 -22.35 -20.28 0.89
C TYR A 205 -21.42 -21.49 1.10
N PRO A 206 -20.15 -21.47 0.61
CA PRO A 206 -19.25 -22.60 0.76
C PRO A 206 -18.90 -22.89 2.23
N VAL A 207 -18.71 -24.18 2.53
CA VAL A 207 -18.26 -24.66 3.84
C VAL A 207 -17.09 -25.63 3.59
N PRO A 208 -15.89 -25.38 4.15
CA PRO A 208 -15.53 -24.31 5.10
C PRO A 208 -15.50 -22.89 4.46
N ASP A 209 -15.66 -21.84 5.28
CA ASP A 209 -15.64 -20.45 4.81
C ASP A 209 -14.27 -20.08 4.19
N PRO A 210 -14.18 -19.78 2.88
CA PRO A 210 -12.91 -19.38 2.24
C PRO A 210 -12.30 -18.10 2.83
N MET A 211 -13.11 -17.27 3.48
CA MET A 211 -12.71 -16.00 4.10
C MET A 211 -12.36 -16.13 5.58
N ALA A 212 -12.46 -17.33 6.18
CA ALA A 212 -12.28 -17.54 7.62
C ALA A 212 -10.94 -16.99 8.14
N ASN A 213 -9.89 -17.06 7.33
CA ASN A 213 -8.53 -16.65 7.71
C ASN A 213 -8.18 -15.21 7.31
N ILE A 214 -9.16 -14.33 7.05
CA ILE A 214 -8.88 -12.95 6.63
C ILE A 214 -7.99 -12.17 7.61
N ASN A 215 -8.06 -12.49 8.90
CA ASN A 215 -7.25 -11.88 9.94
C ASN A 215 -5.90 -12.58 10.17
N ASN A 216 -5.66 -13.70 9.50
CA ASN A 216 -4.48 -14.57 9.68
C ASN A 216 -3.62 -14.65 8.41
N THR A 217 -3.73 -13.69 7.50
CA THR A 217 -2.87 -13.62 6.31
C THR A 217 -1.43 -13.35 6.70
N VAL A 218 -0.49 -13.99 5.98
CA VAL A 218 0.95 -13.89 6.25
C VAL A 218 1.55 -12.69 5.53
N PHE A 219 1.02 -12.34 4.36
CA PHE A 219 1.51 -11.24 3.53
C PHE A 219 0.42 -10.20 3.24
N PHE A 220 0.83 -8.95 3.06
CA PHE A 220 -0.08 -7.89 2.62
C PHE A 220 -0.63 -8.17 1.23
N GLY A 221 -1.95 -8.12 1.09
CA GLY A 221 -2.63 -8.41 -0.17
C GLY A 221 -2.87 -9.89 -0.44
N GLN A 222 -2.33 -10.80 0.40
CA GLN A 222 -2.59 -12.24 0.28
C GLN A 222 -4.08 -12.52 0.45
N ARG A 223 -4.62 -13.36 -0.43
CA ARG A 223 -6.01 -13.82 -0.32
C ARG A 223 -6.17 -14.81 0.84
N PRO A 224 -7.23 -14.70 1.67
CA PRO A 224 -7.43 -15.57 2.83
C PRO A 224 -7.46 -17.07 2.51
N TRP A 225 -7.98 -17.44 1.34
CA TRP A 225 -8.07 -18.83 0.87
C TRP A 225 -6.79 -19.34 0.19
N ARG A 226 -5.75 -18.49 0.03
CA ARG A 226 -4.45 -18.87 -0.53
C ARG A 226 -3.37 -19.10 0.53
N ILE A 227 -3.72 -19.05 1.82
CA ILE A 227 -2.75 -19.28 2.89
C ILE A 227 -2.24 -20.72 2.80
N GLY A 228 -0.91 -20.88 2.75
CA GLY A 228 -0.25 -22.18 2.65
C GLY A 228 -0.03 -22.68 1.22
N TYR A 229 -0.42 -21.91 0.20
CA TYR A 229 -0.16 -22.22 -1.21
C TYR A 229 0.90 -21.28 -1.80
N ASP A 230 1.78 -21.84 -2.63
CA ASP A 230 2.70 -21.06 -3.47
C ASP A 230 1.97 -20.69 -4.77
N GLY A 231 1.19 -19.59 -4.73
CA GLY A 231 0.40 -19.07 -5.85
C GLY A 231 -1.10 -19.37 -5.74
N LEU A 232 -1.72 -19.76 -6.85
CA LEU A 232 -3.15 -20.12 -6.88
C LEU A 232 -3.44 -21.30 -5.94
N ALA A 233 -4.57 -21.25 -5.25
CA ALA A 233 -5.12 -22.40 -4.56
C ALA A 233 -5.70 -23.41 -5.59
N PRO A 234 -5.99 -24.66 -5.18
CA PRO A 234 -6.67 -25.62 -6.06
C PRO A 234 -7.97 -25.06 -6.65
N PRO A 235 -8.36 -25.44 -7.89
CA PRO A 235 -9.49 -24.83 -8.60
C PRO A 235 -10.80 -24.80 -7.83
N ASN A 236 -11.10 -25.84 -7.04
CA ASN A 236 -12.28 -25.90 -6.20
C ASN A 236 -12.27 -24.85 -5.07
N VAL A 237 -11.11 -24.62 -4.45
CA VAL A 237 -10.94 -23.60 -3.40
C VAL A 237 -11.10 -22.19 -4.00
N GLU A 238 -10.57 -21.98 -5.19
CA GLU A 238 -10.72 -20.72 -5.91
C GLU A 238 -12.18 -20.47 -6.32
N GLU A 239 -12.90 -21.49 -6.80
CA GLU A 239 -14.32 -21.40 -7.15
C GLU A 239 -15.20 -21.13 -5.93
N ASP A 240 -14.92 -21.79 -4.81
CA ASP A 240 -15.59 -21.56 -3.54
C ASP A 240 -15.35 -20.10 -3.09
N ALA A 241 -14.13 -19.59 -3.19
CA ALA A 241 -13.83 -18.19 -2.85
C ALA A 241 -14.64 -17.20 -3.72
N VAL A 242 -14.73 -17.43 -5.04
CA VAL A 242 -15.55 -16.60 -5.93
C VAL A 242 -17.02 -16.63 -5.49
N THR A 243 -17.53 -17.81 -5.18
CA THR A 243 -18.92 -18.00 -4.72
C THR A 243 -19.14 -17.25 -3.40
N ALA A 244 -18.22 -17.38 -2.44
CA ALA A 244 -18.28 -16.67 -1.16
C ALA A 244 -18.29 -15.14 -1.33
N ILE A 245 -17.48 -14.61 -2.24
CA ILE A 245 -17.48 -13.17 -2.60
C ILE A 245 -18.85 -12.77 -3.15
N LEU A 246 -19.37 -13.49 -4.15
CA LEU A 246 -20.65 -13.16 -4.78
C LEU A 246 -21.84 -13.27 -3.81
N VAL A 247 -21.76 -14.14 -2.80
CA VAL A 247 -22.81 -14.27 -1.77
C VAL A 247 -22.72 -13.18 -0.71
N LYS A 248 -21.51 -12.79 -0.28
CA LYS A 248 -21.31 -11.74 0.75
C LYS A 248 -21.49 -10.33 0.23
N PHE A 249 -21.16 -10.08 -1.04
CA PHE A 249 -21.38 -8.80 -1.70
C PHE A 249 -22.76 -8.79 -2.33
#